data_AF-A0A1Q9Q1N3-F1
#
_entry.id   AF-A0A1Q9Q1N3-F1
#
_cell.length_a   1.000
_cell.length_b   1.000
_cell.length_c   1.000
_cell.angle_alpha   90.00
_cell.angle_beta   90.00
_cell.angle_gamma   90.00
#
_symmetry.space_group_name_H-M   'P 1'
#
loop_
_entity.id
_entity.type
_entity.pdbx_description
1 polymer ?
#
loop_
_entity_poly.entity_id
_entity_poly.type
_entity_poly.pdbx_seq_one_letter_code
_entity_poly.pdbx_strand_id
1 'polypeptide(L)'
;MKKFWLLMSALILSLVLTACADSGEKAADTEKDPAPTEEEVKKSLVKFYMGLERSINAVDADLNAYESAKEPAAELKAKASESAAAVVAKIKEVTVPAELEEQKADI
;
A
#
# COMPACT_ATOMS: atom_id res chain seq x y z
N MET A 1 7.88 27.65 37.61
CA MET A 1 7.73 27.74 36.14
C MET A 1 7.72 26.35 35.45
N LYS A 2 7.12 25.30 36.05
CA LYS A 2 6.97 23.97 35.40
C LYS A 2 5.50 23.55 35.20
N LYS A 3 4.57 24.26 35.85
CA LYS A 3 3.12 24.01 35.78
C LYS A 3 2.49 24.57 34.50
N PHE A 4 3.10 25.59 33.90
CA PHE A 4 2.68 26.15 32.61
C PHE A 4 3.14 25.32 31.40
N TRP A 5 4.19 24.49 31.55
CA TRP A 5 4.69 23.69 30.44
C TRP A 5 3.76 22.51 30.12
N LEU A 6 3.17 21.90 31.16
CA LEU A 6 2.21 20.80 31.00
C LEU A 6 0.89 21.22 30.35
N LEU A 7 0.45 22.47 30.58
CA LEU A 7 -0.78 22.99 29.98
C LEU A 7 -0.64 23.27 28.48
N MET A 8 0.56 23.65 28.02
CA MET A 8 0.83 23.86 26.59
C MET A 8 0.91 22.53 25.82
N SER A 9 1.45 21.46 26.42
CA SER A 9 1.48 20.14 25.78
C SER A 9 0.09 19.52 25.61
N ALA A 10 -0.84 19.79 26.54
CA ALA A 10 -2.22 19.30 26.43
C ALA A 10 -3.00 20.00 25.30
N LEU A 11 -2.71 21.28 25.03
CA LEU A 11 -3.38 22.07 23.98
C LEU A 11 -2.94 21.67 22.56
N ILE A 12 -1.69 21.25 22.39
CA ILE A 12 -1.18 20.77 21.10
C ILE A 12 -1.75 19.39 20.77
N LEU A 13 -1.95 18.53 21.78
CA LEU A 13 -2.49 17.19 21.59
C LEU A 13 -3.96 17.21 21.12
N SER A 14 -4.75 18.19 21.56
CA SER A 14 -6.16 18.33 21.12
C SER A 14 -6.31 18.80 19.68
N LEU A 15 -5.35 19.55 19.14
CA LEU A 15 -5.37 20.00 17.73
C LEU A 15 -4.99 18.87 16.75
N VAL A 16 -4.20 17.89 17.20
CA VAL A 16 -3.89 16.68 16.42
C VAL A 16 -5.08 15.72 16.39
N LEU A 17 -5.89 15.66 17.45
CA LEU A 17 -7.09 14.82 17.49
C LEU A 17 -8.23 15.34 16.60
N THR A 18 -8.35 16.65 16.35
CA THR A 18 -9.35 17.20 15.42
C THR A 18 -9.03 16.95 13.95
N ALA A 19 -7.80 16.54 13.62
CA ALA A 19 -7.45 16.06 12.28
C ALA A 19 -7.75 14.56 12.09
N CYS A 20 -8.10 13.84 13.17
CA CYS A 20 -8.52 12.44 13.13
C CYS A 20 -10.00 12.25 13.50
N ALA A 21 -10.66 13.30 14.01
CA ALA A 21 -12.10 13.36 14.24
C ALA A 21 -12.74 14.15 13.10
N ASP A 22 -12.90 13.46 11.97
CA ASP A 22 -13.76 13.87 10.88
C ASP A 22 -15.14 14.26 11.46
N SER A 23 -15.40 15.56 11.49
CA SER A 23 -16.70 16.14 11.77
C SER A 23 -16.93 17.19 10.70
N GLY A 24 -17.89 16.89 9.83
CA GLY A 24 -18.13 17.60 8.58
C GLY A 24 -18.44 19.09 8.75
N GLU A 25 -18.07 19.86 7.73
CA GLU A 25 -19.03 20.44 6.78
C GLU A 25 -18.29 21.46 5.88
N LYS A 26 -18.11 21.13 4.61
CA LYS A 26 -18.14 22.10 3.50
C LYS A 26 -18.69 21.41 2.26
N ALA A 27 -19.93 21.74 1.94
CA ALA A 27 -20.55 21.45 0.66
C ALA A 27 -19.72 22.12 -0.45
N ALA A 28 -19.00 21.30 -1.21
CA ALA A 28 -18.70 21.55 -2.60
C ALA A 28 -19.48 20.50 -3.38
N ASP A 29 -20.43 20.96 -4.18
CA ASP A 29 -21.14 20.17 -5.18
C ASP A 29 -20.12 19.74 -6.25
N THR A 30 -19.32 18.75 -5.90
CA THR A 30 -18.56 17.96 -6.86
C THR A 30 -19.52 16.85 -7.23
N GLU A 31 -19.89 16.79 -8.50
CA GLU A 31 -20.56 15.65 -9.12
C GLU A 31 -19.79 14.39 -8.72
N LYS A 32 -20.25 13.72 -7.65
CA LYS A 32 -19.59 12.58 -7.07
C LYS A 32 -19.96 11.44 -7.98
N ASP A 33 -18.98 10.90 -8.71
CA ASP A 33 -19.15 9.64 -9.41
C ASP A 33 -19.85 8.66 -8.46
N PRO A 34 -20.85 7.90 -8.94
CA PRO A 34 -21.57 6.97 -8.09
C PRO A 34 -20.57 6.05 -7.40
N ALA A 35 -20.72 5.89 -6.09
CA ALA A 35 -19.86 4.99 -5.33
C ALA A 35 -19.86 3.60 -5.99
N PRO A 36 -18.69 2.93 -6.08
CA PRO A 36 -18.59 1.64 -6.74
C PRO A 36 -19.54 0.65 -6.05
N THR A 37 -20.22 -0.15 -6.86
CA THR A 37 -21.05 -1.24 -6.36
C THR A 37 -20.18 -2.31 -5.71
N GLU A 38 -20.78 -3.10 -4.82
CA GLU A 38 -20.07 -4.22 -4.17
C GLU A 38 -19.47 -5.20 -5.18
N GLU A 39 -20.13 -5.40 -6.33
CA GLU A 39 -19.62 -6.26 -7.40
C GLU A 39 -18.38 -5.64 -8.09
N GLU A 40 -18.35 -4.32 -8.28
CA GLU A 40 -17.20 -3.60 -8.84
C GLU A 40 -16.01 -3.63 -7.90
N VAL A 41 -16.22 -3.42 -6.60
CA VAL A 41 -15.18 -3.53 -5.57
C VAL A 41 -14.56 -4.94 -5.59
N LYS A 42 -15.39 -6.00 -5.59
CA LYS A 42 -14.91 -7.39 -5.66
C LYS A 42 -14.09 -7.66 -6.92
N LYS A 43 -14.54 -7.19 -8.09
CA LYS A 43 -13.81 -7.33 -9.36
C LYS A 43 -12.47 -6.59 -9.31
N SER A 44 -12.45 -5.38 -8.76
CA SER A 44 -11.24 -4.58 -8.61
C SER A 44 -10.25 -5.23 -7.66
N LEU A 45 -10.69 -5.81 -6.54
CA LEU A 45 -9.83 -6.59 -5.63
C LEU A 45 -9.17 -7.76 -6.35
N VAL A 46 -9.95 -8.58 -7.05
CA VAL A 46 -9.41 -9.73 -7.80
C VAL A 46 -8.39 -9.27 -8.83
N LYS A 47 -8.71 -8.23 -9.62
CA LYS A 47 -7.80 -7.68 -10.62
C LYS A 47 -6.52 -7.13 -9.99
N PHE A 48 -6.63 -6.46 -8.84
CA PHE A 48 -5.49 -5.91 -8.12
C PHE A 48 -4.53 -7.02 -7.68
N TYR A 49 -5.01 -8.06 -7.00
CA TYR A 49 -4.15 -9.18 -6.56
C TYR A 49 -3.56 -9.96 -7.75
N MET A 50 -4.35 -10.23 -8.80
CA MET A 50 -3.82 -10.86 -10.01
C MET A 50 -2.76 -10.00 -10.71
N GLY A 51 -2.94 -8.68 -10.70
CA GLY A 51 -1.98 -7.73 -11.24
C GLY A 51 -0.68 -7.70 -10.44
N LEU A 52 -0.78 -7.73 -9.11
CA LEU A 52 0.37 -7.82 -8.21
C LEU A 52 1.15 -9.11 -8.43
N GLU A 53 0.47 -10.26 -8.47
CA GLU A 53 1.08 -11.56 -8.75
C GLU A 53 1.83 -11.55 -10.09
N ARG A 54 1.19 -11.09 -11.16
CA ARG A 54 1.84 -10.98 -12.49
C ARG A 54 3.06 -10.06 -12.46
N SER A 55 3.00 -8.96 -11.71
CA SER A 55 4.11 -8.01 -11.61
C SER A 55 5.32 -8.61 -10.90
N ILE A 56 5.10 -9.44 -9.88
CA ILE A 56 6.14 -10.18 -9.16
C ILE A 56 6.72 -11.28 -10.07
N ASN A 57 5.87 -12.15 -10.61
CA ASN A 57 6.25 -13.30 -11.44
C ASN A 57 7.00 -12.88 -12.72
N ALA A 58 6.81 -11.66 -13.20
CA ALA A 58 7.51 -11.15 -14.38
C ALA A 58 9.01 -10.95 -14.15
N VAL A 59 9.47 -10.84 -12.89
CA VAL A 59 10.87 -10.48 -12.56
C VAL A 59 11.50 -11.36 -11.47
N ASP A 60 10.79 -12.36 -10.94
CA ASP A 60 11.25 -13.23 -9.84
C ASP A 60 11.95 -14.53 -10.30
N ALA A 61 12.09 -14.74 -11.62
CA ALA A 61 12.53 -16.03 -12.18
C ALA A 61 13.89 -16.52 -11.63
N ASP A 62 14.86 -15.62 -11.46
CA ASP A 62 16.18 -15.97 -10.94
C ASP A 62 16.16 -16.23 -9.42
N LEU A 63 15.28 -15.55 -8.68
CA LEU A 63 15.04 -15.86 -7.27
C LEU A 63 14.46 -17.27 -7.12
N ASN A 64 13.43 -17.60 -7.92
CA ASN A 64 12.82 -18.92 -7.95
C ASN A 64 13.83 -20.01 -8.37
N ALA A 65 14.70 -19.73 -9.34
CA ALA A 65 15.76 -20.64 -9.77
C ALA A 65 16.79 -20.89 -8.66
N TYR A 66 17.14 -19.86 -7.88
CA TYR A 66 18.05 -20.01 -6.74
C TYR A 66 17.42 -20.82 -5.60
N GLU A 67 16.16 -20.56 -5.26
CA GLU A 67 15.46 -21.25 -4.17
C GLU A 67 15.17 -22.72 -4.48
N SER A 68 14.94 -23.05 -5.76
CA SER A 68 14.71 -24.43 -6.20
C SER A 68 16.01 -25.24 -6.39
N ALA A 69 17.17 -24.60 -6.39
CA ALA A 69 18.45 -25.27 -6.54
C ALA A 69 18.90 -25.90 -5.21
N LYS A 70 19.23 -27.20 -5.24
CA LYS A 70 19.74 -27.93 -4.07
C LYS A 70 21.10 -27.42 -3.60
N GLU A 71 21.96 -27.05 -4.54
CA GLU A 71 23.26 -26.41 -4.30
C GLU A 71 23.45 -25.28 -5.33
N PRO A 72 22.98 -24.05 -5.03
CA PRO A 72 23.05 -22.96 -5.98
C PRO A 72 24.48 -22.46 -6.17
N ALA A 73 24.87 -22.24 -7.43
CA ALA A 73 26.13 -21.59 -7.75
C ALA A 73 26.15 -20.13 -7.24
N ALA A 74 27.35 -19.61 -6.94
CA ALA A 74 27.51 -18.23 -6.48
C ALA A 74 26.93 -17.19 -7.46
N GLU A 75 26.98 -17.47 -8.76
CA GLU A 75 26.40 -16.61 -9.79
C GLU A 75 24.86 -16.55 -9.70
N LEU A 76 24.20 -17.67 -9.38
CA LEU A 76 22.75 -17.67 -9.16
C LEU A 76 22.35 -16.85 -7.93
N LYS A 77 23.20 -16.81 -6.91
CA LYS A 77 22.96 -15.97 -5.73
C LYS A 77 22.94 -14.48 -6.06
N ALA A 78 23.85 -14.03 -6.92
CA ALA A 78 23.90 -12.63 -7.35
C ALA A 78 22.65 -12.27 -8.17
N LYS A 79 22.29 -13.10 -9.16
CA LYS A 79 21.08 -12.93 -9.97
C LYS A 79 19.79 -12.95 -9.14
N ALA A 80 19.69 -13.84 -8.16
CA ALA A 80 18.57 -13.86 -7.22
C ALA A 80 18.45 -12.57 -6.40
N SER A 81 19.58 -11.99 -5.97
CA SER A 81 19.59 -10.71 -5.27
C SER A 81 19.11 -9.55 -6.16
N GLU A 82 19.51 -9.53 -7.43
CA GLU A 82 19.07 -8.53 -8.41
C GLU A 82 17.58 -8.69 -8.72
N SER A 83 17.13 -9.92 -8.93
CA SER A 83 15.72 -10.28 -9.15
C SER A 83 14.85 -9.87 -7.95
N ALA A 84 15.28 -10.15 -6.71
CA ALA A 84 14.58 -9.68 -5.51
C ALA A 84 14.49 -8.14 -5.43
N ALA A 85 15.57 -7.43 -5.79
CA ALA A 85 15.55 -5.97 -5.85
C ALA A 85 14.60 -5.45 -6.94
N ALA A 86 14.52 -6.14 -8.08
CA ALA A 86 13.59 -5.82 -9.16
C ALA A 86 12.13 -6.03 -8.75
N VAL A 87 11.82 -7.11 -8.01
CA VAL A 87 10.49 -7.33 -7.40
C VAL A 87 10.11 -6.15 -6.50
N VAL A 88 11.01 -5.73 -5.61
CA VAL A 88 10.76 -4.58 -4.72
C VAL A 88 10.53 -3.30 -5.53
N ALA A 89 11.28 -3.07 -6.59
CA ALA A 89 11.08 -1.92 -7.48
C ALA A 89 9.69 -1.97 -8.14
N LYS A 90 9.26 -3.15 -8.63
CA LYS A 90 7.94 -3.35 -9.24
C LYS A 90 6.79 -3.14 -8.26
N ILE A 91 6.90 -3.66 -7.03
CA ILE A 91 5.86 -3.48 -6.00
C ILE A 91 5.66 -1.99 -5.67
N LYS A 92 6.73 -1.18 -5.67
CA LYS A 92 6.63 0.27 -5.44
C LYS A 92 5.90 1.03 -6.54
N GLU A 93 5.80 0.46 -7.75
CA GLU A 93 5.04 1.03 -8.86
C GLU A 93 3.55 0.68 -8.79
N VAL A 94 3.16 -0.28 -7.94
CA VAL A 94 1.76 -0.72 -7.79
C VAL A 94 0.97 0.30 -6.99
N THR A 95 -0.11 0.80 -7.59
CA THR A 95 -1.06 1.72 -6.95
C THR A 95 -2.37 1.00 -6.64
N VAL A 96 -2.95 1.28 -5.46
CA VAL A 96 -4.29 0.82 -5.13
C VAL A 96 -5.29 1.55 -6.03
N PRO A 97 -6.17 0.84 -6.77
CA PRO A 97 -7.21 1.46 -7.59
C PRO A 97 -8.16 2.32 -6.74
N ALA A 98 -8.71 3.38 -7.33
CA ALA A 98 -9.61 4.31 -6.64
C ALA A 98 -10.84 3.60 -6.06
N GLU A 99 -11.32 2.56 -6.75
CA GLU A 99 -12.45 1.73 -6.33
C GLU A 99 -12.16 0.92 -5.05
N LEU A 100 -10.89 0.86 -4.62
CA LEU A 100 -10.42 0.12 -3.45
C LEU A 100 -9.85 1.01 -2.32
N GLU A 101 -9.94 2.34 -2.43
CA GLU A 101 -9.37 3.25 -1.43
C GLU A 101 -9.95 3.03 -0.03
N GLU A 102 -11.24 2.69 0.06
CA GLU A 102 -11.90 2.38 1.34
C GLU A 102 -11.41 1.04 1.95
N GLN A 103 -10.89 0.14 1.13
CA GLN A 103 -10.39 -1.19 1.52
C GLN A 103 -8.86 -1.21 1.68
N LYS A 104 -8.21 -0.05 1.59
CA LYS A 104 -6.74 0.07 1.67
C LYS A 104 -6.13 -0.46 2.97
N ALA A 105 -6.89 -0.50 4.07
CA ALA A 105 -6.43 -1.08 5.32
C ALA A 105 -6.33 -2.62 5.27
N ASP A 106 -7.09 -3.25 4.37
CA ASP A 106 -7.13 -4.71 4.17
C ASP A 106 -6.15 -5.17 3.07
N ILE A 107 -5.51 -4.23 2.36
CA ILE A 107 -4.55 -4.44 1.26
C ILE A 107 -3.12 -4.21 1.75
#